data_AF-R7ZF10-F1
#
_entry.id   AF-R7ZF10-F1
#
_cell.length_a   1.000
_cell.length_b   1.000
_cell.length_c   1.000
_cell.angle_alpha   90.00
_cell.angle_beta   90.00
_cell.angle_gamma   90.00
#
_symmetry.space_group_name_H-M   'P 1'
#
loop_
_entity.id
_entity.type
_entity.pdbx_description
1 polymer ?
#
loop_
_entity_poly.entity_id
_entity_poly.type
_entity_poly.pdbx_seq_one_letter_code
_entity_poly.pdbx_strand_id
1 'polypeptide(L)'
;MVGKKMWKKLIFPMIYVVEWVLFYYVLLCVFVFHLTNFSNIIFIDMPWEEPITLTSSFIKSLLIIVGIGLVCFFYIRYLTGSRAYKRFKAIIWGLFFGLNSLSCVICLSIIYGFHLNNEERILILIVTLISIALTMQIIMKHDYEMK
;
A
#
# COMPACT_ATOMS: atom_id res chain seq x y z
N MET A 1 21.47 33.56 -13.29
CA MET A 1 21.41 32.89 -11.96
C MET A 1 20.03 32.95 -11.27
N VAL A 2 19.15 33.91 -11.59
CA VAL A 2 17.81 34.06 -10.97
C VAL A 2 16.85 32.89 -11.28
N GLY A 3 16.84 32.39 -12.51
CA GLY A 3 15.96 31.30 -12.94
C GLY A 3 16.12 29.99 -12.13
N LYS A 4 17.37 29.54 -11.88
CA LYS A 4 17.64 28.33 -11.06
C LYS A 4 17.13 28.47 -9.62
N LYS A 5 17.15 29.68 -9.04
CA LYS A 5 16.74 29.94 -7.66
C LYS A 5 15.21 29.98 -7.53
N MET A 6 14.52 30.52 -8.54
CA MET A 6 13.06 30.54 -8.64
C MET A 6 12.48 29.13 -8.89
N TRP A 7 13.12 28.35 -9.76
CA TRP A 7 12.75 26.94 -10.00
C TRP A 7 12.85 26.08 -8.73
N LYS A 8 13.90 26.26 -7.92
CA LYS A 8 14.02 25.56 -6.63
C LYS A 8 12.91 25.95 -5.64
N LYS A 9 12.47 27.22 -5.62
CA LYS A 9 11.37 27.68 -4.75
C LYS A 9 10.01 27.07 -5.11
N LEU A 10 9.80 26.70 -6.38
CA LEU A 10 8.55 26.10 -6.87
C LEU A 10 8.56 24.57 -6.80
N ILE A 11 9.66 23.93 -7.20
CA ILE A 11 9.76 22.47 -7.25
C ILE A 11 9.71 21.84 -5.87
N PHE A 12 10.38 22.44 -4.88
CA PHE A 12 10.50 21.88 -3.54
C PHE A 12 9.13 21.72 -2.83
N PRO A 13 8.25 22.74 -2.78
CA PRO A 13 6.90 22.58 -2.23
C PRO A 13 6.03 21.62 -3.06
N MET A 14 6.19 21.59 -4.38
CA MET A 14 5.43 20.69 -5.25
C MET A 14 5.72 19.22 -4.95
N ILE A 15 6.98 18.85 -4.69
CA ILE A 15 7.35 17.48 -4.31
C ILE A 15 6.59 17.06 -3.05
N TYR A 16 6.55 17.91 -2.03
CA TYR A 16 5.83 17.59 -0.79
C TYR A 16 4.35 17.35 -1.02
N VAL A 17 3.70 18.17 -1.84
CA VAL A 17 2.28 17.99 -2.17
C VAL A 17 2.07 16.66 -2.92
N VAL A 18 2.90 16.38 -3.92
CA VAL A 18 2.82 15.13 -4.71
C VAL A 18 2.99 13.90 -3.84
N GLU A 19 3.91 13.93 -2.86
CA GLU A 19 4.12 12.81 -1.94
C GLU A 19 2.89 12.55 -1.05
N TRP A 20 2.24 13.60 -0.55
CA TRP A 20 1.02 13.44 0.26
C TRP A 20 -0.17 12.98 -0.57
N VAL A 21 -0.26 13.44 -1.81
CA VAL A 21 -1.24 12.98 -2.78
C VAL A 21 -1.03 11.48 -3.07
N LEU A 22 0.21 11.04 -3.27
CA LEU A 22 0.55 9.62 -3.42
C LEU A 22 0.10 8.81 -2.20
N PHE A 23 0.43 9.27 -0.99
CA PHE A 23 0.02 8.60 0.24
C PHE A 23 -1.51 8.49 0.34
N TYR A 24 -2.23 9.56 0.03
CA TYR A 24 -3.69 9.57 0.05
C TYR A 24 -4.28 8.56 -0.94
N TYR A 25 -3.77 8.48 -2.16
CA TYR A 25 -4.24 7.49 -3.14
C TYR A 25 -3.96 6.05 -2.70
N VAL A 26 -2.79 5.77 -2.14
CA VAL A 26 -2.47 4.43 -1.61
C VAL A 26 -3.40 4.07 -0.46
N LEU A 27 -3.68 5.04 0.43
CA LEU A 27 -4.62 4.86 1.54
C LEU A 27 -6.03 4.52 1.03
N LEU A 28 -6.53 5.25 0.03
CA LEU A 28 -7.82 4.95 -0.60
C LEU A 28 -7.85 3.55 -1.24
N CYS A 29 -6.78 3.17 -1.95
CA CYS A 29 -6.70 1.85 -2.59
C CYS A 29 -6.76 0.72 -1.54
N VAL A 30 -6.01 0.87 -0.44
CA VAL A 30 -6.03 -0.11 0.67
C VAL A 30 -7.39 -0.13 1.35
N PHE A 31 -8.03 1.02 1.55
CA PHE A 31 -9.35 1.10 2.15
C PHE A 31 -10.42 0.40 1.29
N VAL A 32 -10.45 0.69 -0.01
CA VAL A 32 -11.37 0.02 -0.95
C VAL A 32 -11.11 -1.49 -1.00
N PHE A 33 -9.84 -1.89 -1.00
CA PHE A 33 -9.47 -3.30 -0.95
C PHE A 33 -10.01 -4.00 0.31
N HIS A 34 -9.85 -3.40 1.49
CA HIS A 34 -10.38 -3.97 2.73
C HIS A 34 -11.90 -3.99 2.77
N LEU A 35 -12.57 -2.93 2.32
CA LEU A 35 -14.04 -2.92 2.23
C LEU A 35 -14.54 -4.03 1.31
N THR A 36 -13.90 -4.23 0.15
CA THR A 36 -14.28 -5.29 -0.80
C THR A 36 -14.19 -6.67 -0.15
N ASN A 37 -13.05 -6.96 0.50
CA ASN A 37 -12.86 -8.25 1.18
C ASN A 37 -13.80 -8.42 2.38
N PHE A 38 -14.07 -7.35 3.12
CA PHE A 38 -15.01 -7.38 4.25
C PHE A 38 -16.44 -7.63 3.78
N SER A 39 -16.88 -6.97 2.72
CA SER A 39 -18.17 -7.24 2.07
C SER A 39 -18.25 -8.69 1.60
N ASN A 40 -17.21 -9.20 0.93
CA ASN A 40 -17.16 -10.61 0.51
C ASN A 40 -17.30 -11.58 1.70
N ILE A 41 -16.67 -11.30 2.84
CA ILE A 41 -16.83 -12.12 4.05
C ILE A 41 -18.28 -12.11 4.57
N ILE A 42 -18.98 -10.97 4.48
CA ILE A 42 -20.36 -10.84 4.99
C ILE A 42 -21.39 -11.46 4.05
N PHE A 43 -21.26 -11.20 2.74
CA PHE A 43 -22.34 -11.46 1.78
C PHE A 43 -22.28 -12.86 1.16
N ILE A 44 -21.09 -13.48 1.03
CA ILE A 44 -20.91 -14.75 0.29
C ILE A 44 -21.44 -15.99 1.07
N ASP A 45 -22.17 -15.81 2.16
CA ASP A 45 -22.87 -16.92 2.84
C ASP A 45 -24.09 -17.43 2.05
N MET A 46 -24.47 -16.78 0.94
CA MET A 46 -25.56 -17.20 0.07
C MET A 46 -25.07 -17.88 -1.23
N PRO A 47 -25.60 -19.07 -1.59
CA PRO A 47 -25.07 -19.90 -2.68
C PRO A 47 -25.27 -19.36 -4.10
N TRP A 48 -25.94 -18.21 -4.27
CA TRP A 48 -26.20 -17.56 -5.55
C TRP A 48 -25.49 -16.20 -5.70
N GLU A 49 -24.74 -15.75 -4.70
CA GLU A 49 -24.06 -14.45 -4.76
C GLU A 49 -22.63 -14.60 -5.31
N GLU A 50 -22.34 -13.81 -6.34
CA GLU A 50 -21.00 -13.72 -6.90
C GLU A 50 -20.12 -12.80 -6.04
N PRO A 51 -18.84 -13.15 -5.83
CA PRO A 51 -17.93 -12.32 -5.06
C PRO A 51 -17.70 -10.96 -5.73
N ILE A 52 -17.63 -9.91 -4.92
CA ILE A 52 -17.28 -8.57 -5.38
C ILE A 52 -15.79 -8.57 -5.67
N THR A 53 -15.42 -8.38 -6.94
CA THR A 53 -14.03 -8.34 -7.37
C THR A 53 -13.53 -6.91 -7.51
N LEU A 54 -12.27 -6.67 -7.14
CA LEU A 54 -11.63 -5.34 -7.21
C LEU A 54 -11.61 -4.79 -8.65
N THR A 55 -11.43 -5.67 -9.63
CA THR A 55 -11.59 -5.39 -11.05
C THR A 55 -12.17 -6.61 -11.73
N SER A 56 -12.69 -6.42 -12.95
CA SER A 56 -13.28 -7.51 -13.76
C SER A 56 -12.30 -8.63 -14.15
N SER A 57 -11.02 -8.57 -13.76
CA SER A 57 -10.00 -9.55 -14.11
C SER A 57 -8.91 -9.63 -13.06
N PHE A 58 -8.61 -10.85 -12.61
CA PHE A 58 -7.50 -11.11 -11.68
C PHE A 58 -6.17 -10.48 -12.13
N ILE A 59 -5.84 -10.60 -13.41
CA ILE A 59 -4.58 -10.06 -13.98
C ILE A 59 -4.52 -8.54 -13.85
N LYS A 60 -5.65 -7.85 -14.06
CA LYS A 60 -5.72 -6.38 -13.90
C LYS A 60 -5.51 -5.98 -12.45
N SER A 61 -6.20 -6.63 -11.52
CA SER A 61 -6.02 -6.39 -10.08
C SER A 61 -4.57 -6.63 -9.65
N LEU A 62 -3.96 -7.72 -10.12
CA LEU A 62 -2.58 -8.06 -9.84
C LEU A 62 -1.60 -6.99 -10.35
N LEU A 63 -1.76 -6.54 -11.60
CA LEU A 63 -0.90 -5.50 -12.18
C LEU A 63 -1.01 -4.18 -11.41
N ILE A 64 -2.21 -3.79 -10.98
CA ILE A 64 -2.42 -2.59 -10.18
C ILE A 64 -1.69 -2.71 -8.84
N ILE A 65 -1.87 -3.82 -8.13
CA ILE A 65 -1.25 -4.06 -6.82
C ILE A 65 0.28 -4.05 -6.92
N VAL A 66 0.84 -4.78 -7.88
CA VAL A 66 2.30 -4.83 -8.11
C VAL A 66 2.83 -3.46 -8.55
N GLY A 67 2.11 -2.75 -9.42
CA GLY A 67 2.48 -1.41 -9.87
C GLY A 67 2.54 -0.40 -8.73
N ILE A 68 1.51 -0.36 -7.89
CA ILE A 68 1.48 0.49 -6.68
C ILE A 68 2.61 0.08 -5.73
N GLY A 69 2.82 -1.22 -5.52
CA GLY A 69 3.91 -1.74 -4.70
C GLY A 69 5.29 -1.27 -5.17
N LEU A 70 5.54 -1.28 -6.48
CA LEU A 70 6.79 -0.79 -7.08
C LEU A 70 6.95 0.73 -6.91
N VAL A 71 5.89 1.51 -7.13
CA VAL A 71 5.92 2.96 -6.91
C VAL A 71 6.28 3.27 -5.45
N CYS A 72 5.64 2.57 -4.50
CA CYS A 72 5.93 2.70 -3.08
C CYS A 72 7.38 2.28 -2.75
N PHE A 73 7.87 1.19 -3.33
CA PHE A 73 9.24 0.71 -3.14
C PHE A 73 10.27 1.76 -3.56
N PHE A 74 10.10 2.34 -4.75
CA PHE A 74 11.00 3.39 -5.24
C PHE A 74 10.89 4.66 -4.40
N TYR A 75 9.67 5.04 -4.03
CA TYR A 75 9.43 6.18 -3.14
C TYR A 75 10.17 6.04 -1.80
N ILE A 76 10.03 4.89 -1.11
CA ILE A 76 10.73 4.62 0.15
C ILE A 76 12.24 4.65 -0.09
N ARG A 77 12.74 4.00 -1.14
CA ARG A 77 14.17 3.94 -1.46
C ARG A 77 14.78 5.32 -1.65
N TYR A 78 14.11 6.21 -2.38
CA TYR A 78 14.61 7.54 -2.73
C TYR A 78 14.07 8.66 -1.84
N LEU A 79 13.46 8.35 -0.69
CA LEU A 79 12.95 9.36 0.24
C LEU A 79 14.02 10.40 0.62
N THR A 80 13.77 11.66 0.24
CA THR A 80 14.64 12.82 0.52
C THR A 80 13.99 13.78 1.51
N GLY A 81 14.79 14.46 2.33
CA GLY A 81 14.31 15.46 3.29
C GLY A 81 15.20 15.60 4.51
N SER A 82 14.79 16.45 5.45
CA SER A 82 15.48 16.58 6.75
C SER A 82 15.36 15.28 7.56
N ARG A 83 16.30 15.05 8.48
CA ARG A 83 16.32 13.82 9.32
C ARG A 83 15.01 13.62 10.08
N ALA A 84 14.45 14.67 10.67
CA ALA A 84 13.17 14.63 11.36
C ALA A 84 12.00 14.29 10.41
N TYR A 85 11.99 14.88 9.22
CA TYR A 85 10.95 14.63 8.22
C TYR A 85 10.95 13.20 7.70
N LYS A 86 12.15 12.66 7.41
CA LYS A 86 12.31 11.26 7.01
C LYS A 86 11.83 10.30 8.08
N ARG A 87 12.19 10.55 9.35
CA ARG A 87 11.76 9.72 10.49
C ARG A 87 10.24 9.70 10.65
N PHE A 88 9.61 10.87 10.62
CA PHE A 88 8.16 10.98 10.71
C PHE A 88 7.46 10.18 9.60
N LYS A 89 7.94 10.31 8.37
CA LYS A 89 7.39 9.57 7.23
C LYS A 89 7.62 8.07 7.32
N ALA A 90 8.81 7.64 7.73
CA ALA A 90 9.10 6.22 7.92
C ALA A 90 8.11 5.60 8.91
N ILE A 91 7.78 6.30 9.99
CA ILE A 91 6.77 5.83 10.97
C ILE A 91 5.39 5.74 10.33
N ILE A 92 4.92 6.77 9.62
CA ILE A 92 3.58 6.77 8.99
C ILE A 92 3.47 5.63 7.98
N TRP A 93 4.41 5.53 7.05
CA TRP A 93 4.39 4.51 6.00
C TRP A 93 4.59 3.10 6.59
N GLY A 94 5.44 2.97 7.61
CA GLY A 94 5.71 1.71 8.29
C GLY A 94 4.47 1.21 9.05
N LEU A 95 3.79 2.08 9.80
CA LEU A 95 2.52 1.74 10.45
C LEU A 95 1.46 1.38 9.42
N PHE A 96 1.35 2.15 8.34
CA PHE A 96 0.36 1.90 7.30
C PHE A 96 0.53 0.52 6.65
N PHE A 97 1.73 0.18 6.17
CA PHE A 97 1.98 -1.12 5.55
C PHE A 97 1.98 -2.27 6.57
N GLY A 98 2.48 -2.03 7.79
CA GLY A 98 2.44 -3.01 8.87
C GLY A 98 1.01 -3.39 9.22
N LEU A 99 0.14 -2.41 9.46
CA LEU A 99 -1.28 -2.64 9.73
C LEU A 99 -1.99 -3.29 8.54
N ASN A 100 -1.68 -2.88 7.31
CA ASN A 100 -2.24 -3.50 6.12
C ASN A 100 -1.87 -5.00 6.04
N SER A 101 -0.61 -5.35 6.29
CA SER A 101 -0.16 -6.74 6.30
C SER A 101 -0.87 -7.56 7.37
N LEU A 102 -0.98 -7.02 8.59
CA LEU A 102 -1.65 -7.68 9.71
C LEU A 102 -3.14 -7.91 9.41
N SER A 103 -3.81 -6.90 8.86
CA SER A 103 -5.22 -7.02 8.46
C SER A 103 -5.41 -8.06 7.36
N CYS A 104 -4.53 -8.12 6.35
CA CYS A 104 -4.59 -9.14 5.31
C CYS A 104 -4.36 -10.57 5.85
N VAL A 105 -3.46 -10.75 6.81
CA VAL A 105 -3.24 -12.05 7.48
C VAL A 105 -4.48 -12.49 8.26
N ILE A 106 -5.12 -11.57 8.98
CA ILE A 106 -6.39 -11.85 9.67
C ILE A 106 -7.46 -12.23 8.65
N CYS A 107 -7.57 -11.48 7.56
CA CYS A 107 -8.51 -11.75 6.47
C CYS A 107 -8.28 -13.16 5.88
N LEU A 108 -7.04 -13.53 5.54
CA LEU A 108 -6.69 -14.87 5.06
C LEU A 108 -7.08 -15.98 6.05
N SER A 109 -6.89 -15.73 7.35
CA SER A 109 -7.19 -16.69 8.40
C SER A 109 -8.70 -16.94 8.54
N ILE A 110 -9.51 -15.89 8.40
CA ILE A 110 -10.98 -15.98 8.36
C ILE A 110 -11.41 -16.70 7.09
N ILE A 111 -10.92 -16.24 5.93
CA ILE A 111 -11.27 -16.77 4.60
C ILE A 111 -10.91 -18.25 4.45
N TYR A 112 -9.86 -18.74 5.12
CA TYR A 112 -9.53 -20.17 5.10
C TYR A 112 -10.70 -21.05 5.61
N GLY A 113 -11.55 -20.51 6.50
CA GLY A 113 -12.77 -21.15 6.98
C GLY A 113 -13.97 -21.05 6.04
N PHE A 114 -13.93 -20.20 5.01
CA PHE A 114 -15.02 -19.98 4.05
C PHE A 114 -14.64 -20.50 2.65
N HIS A 115 -15.62 -20.90 1.83
CA HIS A 115 -15.40 -21.43 0.47
C HIS A 115 -15.13 -20.35 -0.60
N LEU A 116 -14.32 -19.33 -0.28
CA LEU A 116 -14.00 -18.25 -1.22
C LEU A 116 -13.06 -18.70 -2.36
N ASN A 117 -13.20 -18.03 -3.51
CA ASN A 117 -12.46 -18.31 -4.74
C ASN A 117 -10.93 -18.21 -4.56
N ASN A 118 -10.18 -19.12 -5.20
CA ASN A 118 -8.72 -19.21 -5.11
C ASN A 118 -8.02 -17.94 -5.58
N GLU A 119 -8.55 -17.25 -6.59
CA GLU A 119 -7.95 -16.03 -7.15
C GLU A 119 -7.91 -14.89 -6.13
N GLU A 120 -8.96 -14.72 -5.32
CA GLU A 120 -9.02 -13.68 -4.29
C GLU A 120 -8.05 -13.96 -3.16
N ARG A 121 -7.93 -15.23 -2.74
CA ARG A 121 -6.94 -15.66 -1.74
C ARG A 121 -5.52 -15.35 -2.18
N ILE A 122 -5.19 -15.66 -3.43
CA ILE A 122 -3.87 -15.36 -4.02
C ILE A 122 -3.63 -13.84 -4.01
N LEU A 123 -4.64 -13.05 -4.34
CA LEU A 123 -4.53 -11.59 -4.35
C LEU A 123 -4.21 -11.03 -2.95
N ILE A 124 -4.92 -11.49 -1.92
CA ILE A 124 -4.67 -11.08 -0.52
C ILE A 124 -3.27 -11.51 -0.07
N LEU A 125 -2.83 -12.71 -0.45
CA LEU A 125 -1.49 -13.19 -0.14
C LEU A 125 -0.40 -12.31 -0.78
N ILE A 126 -0.58 -11.91 -2.03
CA ILE A 126 0.36 -11.01 -2.73
C ILE A 126 0.40 -9.64 -2.07
N VAL A 127 -0.76 -9.05 -1.72
CA VAL A 127 -0.84 -7.77 -1.00
C VAL A 127 -0.13 -7.86 0.36
N THR A 128 -0.29 -8.99 1.06
CA THR A 128 0.38 -9.26 2.33
C THR A 128 1.90 -9.26 2.15
N LEU A 129 2.41 -10.02 1.19
CA LEU A 129 3.85 -10.13 0.92
C LEU A 129 4.46 -8.78 0.53
N ILE A 130 3.80 -8.03 -0.35
CA ILE A 130 4.26 -6.69 -0.75
C ILE A 130 4.30 -5.76 0.47
N SER A 131 3.25 -5.77 1.29
CA SER A 131 3.18 -4.92 2.48
C SER A 131 4.27 -5.25 3.51
N ILE A 132 4.55 -6.54 3.73
CA ILE A 132 5.66 -6.99 4.58
C ILE A 132 7.00 -6.52 4.01
N ALA A 133 7.23 -6.73 2.71
CA ALA A 133 8.47 -6.33 2.04
C ALA A 133 8.71 -4.82 2.15
N LEU A 134 7.68 -4.00 1.93
CA LEU A 134 7.76 -2.54 2.08
C LEU A 134 7.99 -2.12 3.52
N THR A 135 7.35 -2.78 4.49
CA THR A 135 7.57 -2.52 5.92
C THR A 135 9.01 -2.82 6.33
N MET A 136 9.54 -3.98 5.92
CA MET A 136 10.93 -4.36 6.16
C MET A 136 11.90 -3.37 5.51
N GLN A 137 11.63 -2.95 4.28
CA GLN A 137 12.45 -1.94 3.59
C GLN A 137 12.51 -0.62 4.37
N ILE A 138 11.38 -0.18 4.95
CA ILE A 138 11.32 1.03 5.77
C ILE A 138 12.17 0.88 7.03
N ILE A 139 12.06 -0.25 7.74
CA ILE A 139 12.83 -0.54 8.96
C ILE A 139 14.32 -0.55 8.64
N MET A 140 14.75 -1.33 7.63
CA MET A 140 16.15 -1.42 7.23
C MET A 140 16.73 -0.06 6.84
N LYS A 141 15.96 0.76 6.11
CA LYS A 141 16.39 2.10 5.71
C LYS A 141 16.48 3.04 6.93
N HIS A 142 15.51 2.99 7.83
CA HIS A 142 15.50 3.79 9.04
C HIS A 142 16.73 3.48 9.91
N ASP A 143 17.05 2.20 10.11
CA ASP A 143 18.20 1.77 10.92
C ASP A 143 19.54 2.19 10.29
N TYR A 144 19.65 2.16 8.96
CA TYR A 144 20.86 2.60 8.26
C TYR A 144 21.08 4.12 8.34
N GLU A 145 20.02 4.93 8.20
CA GLU A 145 20.14 6.40 8.20
C GLU A 145 20.24 7.02 9.61
N MET A 146 19.88 6.25 10.65
CA MET A 146 19.84 6.70 12.05
C MET A 146 20.99 6.16 12.91
N LYS A 147 21.80 5.23 12.39
CA LYS A 147 23.17 4.99 12.89
C LYS A 147 24.08 6.17 12.57
#